data_AF-A0A8H9WBC4-F1
#
_entry.id   AF-A0A8H9WBC4-F1
#
_cell.length_a   1.000
_cell.length_b   1.000
_cell.length_c   1.000
_cell.angle_alpha   90.00
_cell.angle_beta   90.00
_cell.angle_gamma   90.00
#
_symmetry.space_group_name_H-M   'P 1'
#
loop_
_entity.id
_entity.type
_entity.pdbx_description
1 polymer ?
#
loop_
_entity_poly.entity_id
_entity_poly.type
_entity_poly.pdbx_seq_one_letter_code
_entity_poly.pdbx_strand_id
1 'polypeptide(L)'
;MVLRKVVAILLAILPVLLFAVEPIKVVRSEKEIVVLTRFEEYHFDLEKGILKDFYTLVDGRRHVFTYGNDGFDVLDEGTPLTVIEEPIVTGVGKVSEGFSDEVSIVYNYGYVKKIFTIKNDENYTFFVDIESSKPVEVTVPRVSIDTSTDRYLENYFASFNPGTRTLVLLKHDEGLLFEGTLKVNGHKRFIVFIGPNKRTLIKKAFPEDYDVLIKALVKIPGFNKWYDPVFYGLVWFFWWLKDLTKN
;
A
#
# COMPACT_ATOMS: atom_id res chain seq x y z
N MET A 1 3.60 40.44 31.78
CA MET A 1 4.06 40.41 30.38
C MET A 1 4.75 39.09 30.00
N VAL A 2 5.55 38.49 30.89
CA VAL A 2 6.29 37.23 30.64
C VAL A 2 5.38 36.02 30.41
N LEU A 3 4.32 35.84 31.21
CA LEU A 3 3.39 34.70 31.08
C LEU A 3 2.69 34.64 29.72
N ARG A 4 2.30 35.79 29.15
CA ARG A 4 1.67 35.86 27.81
C ARG A 4 2.65 35.47 26.70
N LYS A 5 3.94 35.78 26.85
CA LYS A 5 4.98 35.37 25.89
C LYS A 5 5.27 33.87 25.97
N VAL A 6 5.29 33.29 27.18
CA VAL A 6 5.47 31.84 27.38
C VAL A 6 4.29 31.05 26.82
N VAL A 7 3.05 31.51 27.07
CA VAL A 7 1.84 30.88 26.52
C VAL A 7 1.80 30.97 24.99
N ALA A 8 2.21 32.11 24.41
CA ALA A 8 2.29 32.24 22.95
C ALA A 8 3.34 31.32 22.32
N ILE A 9 4.50 31.13 22.98
CA ILE A 9 5.54 30.19 22.52
C ILE A 9 5.05 28.74 22.64
N LEU A 10 4.41 28.37 23.75
CA LEU A 10 3.81 27.04 23.91
C LEU A 10 2.74 26.75 22.85
N LEU A 11 1.85 27.70 22.58
CA LEU A 11 0.83 27.58 21.53
C LEU A 11 1.42 27.56 20.11
N ALA A 12 2.61 28.14 19.90
CA ALA A 12 3.31 28.08 18.62
C ALA A 12 4.08 26.75 18.42
N ILE A 13 4.55 26.13 19.50
CA ILE A 13 5.28 24.85 19.46
C ILE A 13 4.32 23.65 19.46
N LEU A 14 3.13 23.80 20.07
CA LEU A 14 2.14 22.74 20.17
C LEU A 14 1.74 22.13 18.80
N PRO A 15 1.50 22.92 17.73
CA PRO A 15 1.26 22.37 16.40
C PRO A 15 2.44 21.56 15.87
N VAL A 16 3.68 22.03 16.09
CA VAL A 16 4.90 21.34 15.60
C VAL A 16 5.06 19.97 16.27
N LEU A 17 4.71 19.84 17.56
CA LEU A 17 4.72 18.57 18.27
C LEU A 17 3.53 17.67 17.89
N LEU A 18 2.37 18.24 17.60
CA LEU A 18 1.17 17.49 17.23
C LEU A 18 1.17 16.99 15.79
N PHE A 19 1.92 17.64 14.89
CA PHE A 19 2.02 17.30 13.47
C PHE A 19 3.39 16.72 13.08
N ALA A 20 4.23 16.33 14.04
CA ALA A 20 5.45 15.60 13.74
C ALA A 20 5.08 14.25 13.11
N VAL A 21 5.40 14.09 11.83
CA VAL A 21 5.20 12.82 11.11
C VAL A 21 6.22 11.82 11.65
N GLU A 22 5.75 10.69 12.16
CA GLU A 22 6.62 9.62 12.62
C GLU A 22 7.40 9.05 11.42
N PRO A 23 8.73 8.90 11.51
CA PRO A 23 9.52 8.38 10.39
C PRO A 23 9.20 6.91 10.13
N ILE A 24 9.45 6.47 8.90
CA ILE A 24 9.46 5.06 8.52
C ILE A 24 10.64 4.38 9.21
N LYS A 25 10.37 3.34 9.99
CA LYS A 25 11.38 2.50 10.63
C LYS A 25 11.66 1.26 9.79
N VAL A 26 12.93 0.91 9.64
CA VAL A 26 13.34 -0.32 8.94
C VAL A 26 14.10 -1.23 9.90
N VAL A 27 13.61 -2.46 10.06
CA VAL A 27 14.25 -3.48 10.89
C VAL A 27 14.68 -4.63 9.98
N ARG A 28 15.97 -4.91 9.92
CA ARG A 28 16.51 -6.05 9.16
C ARG A 28 16.89 -7.16 10.12
N SER A 29 16.37 -8.35 9.87
CA SER A 29 16.75 -9.58 10.55
C SER A 29 17.51 -10.50 9.57
N GLU A 30 17.97 -11.66 10.04
CA GLU A 30 18.59 -12.68 9.20
C GLU A 30 17.63 -13.32 8.19
N LYS A 31 16.31 -13.12 8.34
CA LYS A 31 15.29 -13.81 7.53
C LYS A 31 14.41 -12.88 6.71
N GLU A 32 14.31 -11.61 7.10
CA GLU A 32 13.37 -10.66 6.51
C GLU A 32 13.77 -9.21 6.77
N ILE A 33 13.25 -8.33 5.91
CA ILE A 33 13.23 -6.88 6.10
C ILE A 33 11.81 -6.49 6.51
N VAL A 34 11.68 -5.81 7.65
CA VAL A 34 10.42 -5.27 8.14
C VAL A 34 10.43 -3.75 7.96
N VAL A 35 9.40 -3.23 7.30
CA VAL A 35 9.17 -1.78 7.14
C VAL A 35 7.95 -1.39 7.95
N LEU A 36 8.15 -0.48 8.89
CA LEU A 36 7.16 -0.02 9.85
C LEU A 36 6.87 1.47 9.62
N THR A 37 5.62 1.80 9.34
CA THR A 37 5.10 3.17 9.42
C THR A 37 4.19 3.28 10.64
N ARG A 38 3.56 4.44 10.82
CA ARG A 38 2.56 4.64 11.88
C ARG A 38 1.38 3.65 11.79
N PHE A 39 0.97 3.28 10.58
CA PHE A 39 -0.26 2.50 10.35
C PHE A 39 -0.04 1.19 9.58
N GLU A 40 1.16 0.97 9.06
CA GLU A 40 1.49 -0.11 8.14
C GLU A 40 2.73 -0.87 8.64
N GLU A 41 2.69 -2.20 8.57
CA GLU A 41 3.81 -3.07 8.88
C GLU A 41 3.94 -4.11 7.76
N TYR A 42 5.02 -3.99 6.98
CA TYR A 42 5.32 -4.85 5.84
C TYR A 42 6.48 -5.78 6.19
N HIS A 43 6.33 -7.08 5.91
CA HIS A 43 7.41 -8.06 6.04
C HIS A 43 7.80 -8.58 4.66
N PHE A 44 9.05 -8.36 4.28
CA PHE A 44 9.60 -8.84 3.02
C PHE A 44 10.65 -9.92 3.24
N ASP A 45 10.62 -10.97 2.44
CA ASP A 45 11.66 -12.00 2.49
C ASP A 45 12.98 -11.51 1.86
N LEU A 46 14.06 -12.26 2.09
CA LEU A 46 15.37 -11.97 1.52
C LEU A 46 15.65 -12.76 0.24
N GLU A 47 15.00 -13.90 0.01
CA GLU A 47 15.39 -14.85 -1.04
C GLU A 47 14.64 -14.64 -2.37
N LYS A 48 13.34 -14.40 -2.31
CA LYS A 48 12.45 -14.27 -3.49
C LYS A 48 11.98 -12.84 -3.73
N GLY A 49 12.26 -11.92 -2.80
CA GLY A 49 11.76 -10.55 -2.79
C GLY A 49 10.24 -10.46 -2.74
N ILE A 50 9.59 -11.32 -1.97
CA ILE A 50 8.14 -11.36 -1.80
C ILE A 50 7.69 -10.57 -0.57
N LEU A 51 6.49 -10.01 -0.65
CA LEU A 51 5.75 -9.59 0.55
C LEU A 51 5.25 -10.85 1.25
N LYS A 52 5.80 -11.15 2.44
CA LYS A 52 5.42 -12.32 3.24
C LYS A 52 4.15 -12.09 4.03
N ASP A 53 4.12 -10.99 4.77
CA ASP A 53 3.02 -10.67 5.66
C ASP A 53 2.80 -9.15 5.67
N PHE A 54 1.56 -8.75 5.87
CA PHE A 54 1.20 -7.34 6.02
C PHE A 54 0.18 -7.15 7.15
N TYR A 55 0.47 -6.17 8.00
CA TYR A 55 -0.33 -5.82 9.16
C TYR A 55 -0.76 -4.35 9.08
N THR A 56 -2.00 -4.09 9.50
CA THR A 56 -2.48 -2.73 9.75
C THR A 56 -2.39 -2.45 11.25
N LEU A 57 -1.97 -1.24 11.62
CA LEU A 57 -1.73 -0.85 13.02
C LEU A 57 -2.75 0.16 13.59
N VAL A 58 -3.68 0.65 12.76
CA VAL A 58 -4.61 1.74 13.10
C VAL A 58 -5.50 1.44 14.32
N ASP A 59 -5.99 0.21 14.45
CA ASP A 59 -6.86 -0.24 15.54
C ASP A 59 -6.19 -1.39 16.32
N GLY A 60 -4.87 -1.26 16.55
CA GLY A 60 -4.01 -2.34 17.05
C GLY A 60 -3.39 -3.18 15.93
N ARG A 61 -2.46 -4.07 16.29
CA ARG A 61 -1.73 -4.90 15.32
C ARG A 61 -2.63 -6.01 14.77
N ARG A 62 -3.09 -5.84 13.54
CA ARG A 62 -3.98 -6.79 12.86
C ARG A 62 -3.30 -7.38 11.64
N HIS A 63 -3.21 -8.71 11.62
CA HIS A 63 -2.70 -9.45 10.48
C HIS A 63 -3.77 -9.53 9.38
N VAL A 64 -3.51 -8.98 8.20
CA VAL A 64 -4.52 -8.86 7.14
C VAL A 64 -4.15 -9.54 5.82
N PHE A 65 -2.87 -9.84 5.61
CA PHE A 65 -2.37 -10.56 4.45
C PHE A 65 -1.21 -11.45 4.89
N THR A 66 -1.22 -12.69 4.41
CA THR A 66 -0.14 -13.66 4.58
C THR A 66 0.06 -14.35 3.23
N TYR A 67 1.33 -14.58 2.88
CA TYR A 67 1.73 -15.07 1.59
C TYR A 67 1.16 -16.47 1.28
N GLY A 68 0.51 -16.57 0.13
CA GLY A 68 -0.06 -17.80 -0.43
C GLY A 68 0.46 -18.15 -1.83
N ASN A 69 1.68 -17.70 -2.19
CA ASN A 69 2.20 -17.63 -3.57
C ASN A 69 1.67 -16.46 -4.40
N ASP A 70 1.44 -15.35 -3.71
CA ASP A 70 0.81 -14.14 -4.22
C ASP A 70 1.56 -12.87 -3.76
N GLY A 71 2.79 -13.01 -3.26
CA GLY A 71 3.59 -11.92 -2.69
C GLY A 71 4.43 -11.15 -3.70
N PHE A 72 4.03 -11.08 -4.97
CA PHE A 72 4.82 -10.56 -6.08
C PHE A 72 6.02 -11.43 -6.47
N ASP A 73 5.91 -12.75 -6.40
CA ASP A 73 6.89 -13.67 -6.97
C ASP A 73 7.15 -13.31 -8.42
N VAL A 74 8.43 -13.27 -8.82
CA VAL A 74 8.82 -13.13 -10.22
C VAL A 74 8.96 -14.52 -10.81
N LEU A 75 8.16 -14.84 -11.82
CA LEU A 75 8.11 -16.14 -12.47
C LEU A 75 8.67 -16.05 -13.89
N ASP A 76 9.59 -16.96 -14.20
CA ASP A 76 10.12 -17.18 -15.54
C ASP A 76 9.57 -18.51 -16.04
N GLU A 77 8.62 -18.43 -16.99
CA GLU A 77 7.93 -19.62 -17.53
C GLU A 77 7.32 -20.51 -16.43
N GLY A 78 6.74 -19.88 -15.40
CA GLY A 78 6.12 -20.55 -14.25
C GLY A 78 7.08 -20.94 -13.12
N THR A 79 8.39 -20.73 -13.28
CA THR A 79 9.39 -21.02 -12.24
C THR A 79 9.73 -19.75 -11.44
N PRO A 80 9.60 -19.76 -10.11
CA PRO A 80 9.94 -18.58 -9.29
C PRO A 80 11.45 -18.34 -9.27
N LEU A 81 11.84 -17.08 -9.46
CA LEU A 81 13.23 -16.64 -9.38
C LEU A 81 13.66 -16.35 -7.94
N THR A 82 14.93 -16.59 -7.66
CA THR A 82 15.62 -16.14 -6.44
C THR A 82 16.55 -14.98 -6.75
N VAL A 83 16.78 -14.13 -5.77
CA VAL A 83 17.70 -13.00 -5.90
C VAL A 83 19.14 -13.50 -6.03
N ILE A 84 19.98 -12.75 -6.76
CA ILE A 84 21.40 -13.09 -6.95
C ILE A 84 22.32 -12.39 -5.94
N GLU A 85 21.79 -11.41 -5.20
CA GLU A 85 22.51 -10.63 -4.20
C GLU A 85 21.56 -10.19 -3.07
N GLU A 86 22.14 -9.82 -1.94
CA GLU A 86 21.39 -9.31 -0.79
C GLU A 86 20.59 -8.05 -1.16
N PRO A 87 19.33 -7.92 -0.71
CA PRO A 87 18.52 -6.75 -1.02
C PRO A 87 19.12 -5.47 -0.46
N ILE A 88 19.05 -4.42 -1.28
CA ILE A 88 19.54 -3.08 -0.95
C ILE A 88 18.38 -2.25 -0.42
N VAL A 89 18.52 -1.74 0.81
CA VAL A 89 17.58 -0.79 1.40
C VAL A 89 18.12 0.62 1.19
N THR A 90 17.32 1.47 0.56
CA THR A 90 17.61 2.89 0.33
C THR A 90 16.35 3.72 0.57
N GLY A 91 16.43 5.05 0.45
CA GLY A 91 15.30 5.92 0.72
C GLY A 91 15.68 7.39 0.87
N VAL A 92 14.69 8.22 1.18
CA VAL A 92 14.80 9.67 1.32
C VAL A 92 14.64 10.10 2.77
N GLY A 93 15.48 11.04 3.22
CA GLY A 93 15.40 11.59 4.58
C GLY A 93 15.94 10.63 5.64
N LYS A 94 17.19 10.18 5.50
CA LYS A 94 17.82 9.24 6.45
C LYS A 94 17.76 9.78 7.88
N VAL A 95 17.22 8.97 8.79
CA VAL A 95 17.19 9.20 10.24
C VAL A 95 17.81 7.99 10.97
N SER A 96 17.99 8.08 12.28
CA SER A 96 18.68 7.05 13.08
C SER A 96 18.06 5.65 12.97
N GLU A 97 16.74 5.55 12.79
CA GLU A 97 16.01 4.27 12.75
C GLU A 97 15.40 3.94 11.37
N GLY A 98 15.72 4.72 10.32
CA GLY A 98 15.13 4.51 8.99
C GLY A 98 15.11 5.78 8.15
N PHE A 99 13.93 6.17 7.66
CA PHE A 99 13.75 7.22 6.65
C PHE A 99 12.52 8.07 6.98
N SER A 100 12.57 9.38 6.76
CA SER A 100 11.43 10.27 7.05
C SER A 100 10.33 10.19 5.98
N ASP A 101 10.72 10.04 4.71
CA ASP A 101 9.80 10.29 3.59
C ASP A 101 9.51 9.04 2.77
N GLU A 102 10.55 8.26 2.43
CA GLU A 102 10.42 7.12 1.54
C GLU A 102 11.44 6.03 1.86
N VAL A 103 11.01 4.77 1.77
CA VAL A 103 11.84 3.57 1.78
C VAL A 103 11.71 2.87 0.44
N SER A 104 12.84 2.40 -0.09
CA SER A 104 12.93 1.53 -1.25
C SER A 104 13.71 0.26 -0.89
N ILE A 105 13.16 -0.91 -1.22
CA ILE A 105 13.84 -2.20 -1.12
C ILE A 105 14.06 -2.73 -2.54
N VAL A 106 15.32 -2.86 -2.93
CA VAL A 106 15.73 -3.29 -4.27
C VAL A 106 16.12 -4.77 -4.23
N TYR A 107 15.45 -5.55 -5.06
CA TYR A 107 15.72 -6.96 -5.32
C TYR A 107 16.24 -7.14 -6.75
N ASN A 108 17.34 -7.88 -6.88
CA ASN A 108 18.00 -8.14 -8.16
C ASN A 108 18.04 -9.64 -8.43
N TYR A 109 17.49 -10.05 -9.57
CA TYR A 109 17.39 -11.45 -10.04
C TYR A 109 18.31 -11.68 -11.26
N GLY A 110 19.28 -10.79 -11.49
CA GLY A 110 20.13 -10.78 -12.67
C GLY A 110 19.50 -9.99 -13.81
N TYR A 111 18.54 -10.59 -14.52
CA TYR A 111 17.90 -9.96 -15.67
C TYR A 111 16.55 -9.28 -15.34
N VAL A 112 16.09 -9.43 -14.09
CA VAL A 112 14.95 -8.69 -13.53
C VAL A 112 15.42 -7.89 -12.32
N LYS A 113 14.94 -6.65 -12.21
CA LYS A 113 15.07 -5.80 -11.04
C LYS A 113 13.69 -5.44 -10.55
N LYS A 114 13.41 -5.64 -9.26
CA LYS A 114 12.15 -5.27 -8.60
C LYS A 114 12.43 -4.34 -7.45
N ILE A 115 11.65 -3.28 -7.31
CA ILE A 115 11.81 -2.28 -6.25
C ILE A 115 10.45 -2.06 -5.60
N PHE A 116 10.36 -2.34 -4.29
CA PHE A 116 9.24 -1.90 -3.48
C PHE A 116 9.53 -0.50 -2.95
N THR A 117 8.64 0.44 -3.20
CA THR A 117 8.76 1.81 -2.69
C THR A 117 7.58 2.15 -1.80
N ILE A 118 7.85 2.46 -0.53
CA ILE A 118 6.85 2.83 0.49
C ILE A 118 7.10 4.28 0.87
N LYS A 119 6.09 5.13 0.69
CA LYS A 119 6.13 6.54 1.06
C LYS A 119 5.41 6.75 2.39
N ASN A 120 5.86 7.72 3.16
CA ASN A 120 5.27 8.09 4.44
C ASN A 120 4.06 9.01 4.25
N ASP A 121 3.03 8.54 3.53
CA ASP A 121 1.85 9.31 3.19
C ASP A 121 0.58 8.84 3.92
N GLU A 122 0.73 7.86 4.82
CA GLU A 122 -0.34 7.25 5.63
C GLU A 122 -1.53 6.74 4.77
N ASN A 123 -1.27 6.33 3.51
CA ASN A 123 -2.31 5.99 2.55
C ASN A 123 -2.43 4.48 2.24
N TYR A 124 -1.69 3.59 2.91
CA TYR A 124 -1.73 2.15 2.63
C TYR A 124 -1.35 1.83 1.19
N THR A 125 -0.55 2.70 0.58
CA THR A 125 -0.20 2.66 -0.84
C THR A 125 1.30 2.53 -0.98
N PHE A 126 1.73 1.57 -1.77
CA PHE A 126 3.13 1.39 -2.13
C PHE A 126 3.25 1.14 -3.63
N PHE A 127 4.47 1.27 -4.13
CA PHE A 127 4.78 1.08 -5.54
C PHE A 127 5.65 -0.14 -5.72
N VAL A 128 5.42 -0.86 -6.81
CA VAL A 128 6.28 -1.96 -7.25
C VAL A 128 6.78 -1.62 -8.64
N ASP A 129 8.04 -1.21 -8.72
CA ASP A 129 8.75 -0.98 -9.98
C ASP A 129 9.44 -2.27 -10.41
N ILE A 130 9.20 -2.71 -11.64
CA ILE A 130 9.80 -3.93 -12.18
C ILE A 130 10.39 -3.62 -13.55
N GLU A 131 11.66 -3.94 -13.71
CA GLU A 131 12.40 -3.84 -14.96
C GLU A 131 12.92 -5.22 -15.34
N SER A 132 12.55 -5.72 -16.52
CA SER A 132 13.00 -7.02 -17.02
C SER A 132 13.48 -6.93 -18.46
N SER A 133 14.58 -7.62 -18.78
CA SER A 133 15.09 -7.71 -20.16
C SER A 133 14.33 -8.73 -21.03
N LYS A 134 13.48 -9.58 -20.43
CA LYS A 134 12.65 -10.56 -21.12
C LYS A 134 11.26 -10.67 -20.48
N PRO A 135 10.25 -11.24 -21.16
CA PRO A 135 8.93 -11.44 -20.56
C PRO A 135 9.00 -12.31 -19.30
N VAL A 136 8.43 -11.81 -18.21
CA VAL A 136 8.23 -12.53 -16.93
C VAL A 136 6.81 -12.29 -16.43
N GLU A 137 6.36 -13.18 -15.54
CA GLU A 137 5.08 -13.03 -14.84
C GLU A 137 5.32 -12.64 -13.39
N VAL A 138 4.41 -11.85 -12.81
CA VAL A 138 4.49 -11.47 -11.40
C VAL A 138 3.17 -11.76 -10.70
N THR A 139 3.21 -12.47 -9.58
CA THR A 139 2.01 -12.81 -8.81
C THR A 139 1.40 -11.57 -8.16
N VAL A 140 0.09 -11.60 -7.85
CA VAL A 140 -0.61 -10.45 -7.26
C VAL A 140 -1.24 -10.83 -5.92
N PRO A 141 -1.11 -10.00 -4.87
CA PRO A 141 -1.58 -10.36 -3.53
C PRO A 141 -3.09 -10.44 -3.44
N ARG A 142 -3.58 -11.49 -2.79
CA ARG A 142 -5.00 -11.75 -2.55
C ARG A 142 -5.26 -11.77 -1.06
N VAL A 143 -6.20 -10.94 -0.61
CA VAL A 143 -6.67 -10.92 0.78
C VAL A 143 -7.98 -11.68 0.94
N SER A 144 -8.68 -11.93 -0.17
CA SER A 144 -9.93 -12.69 -0.18
C SER A 144 -9.72 -14.13 0.27
N ILE A 145 -10.75 -14.69 0.91
CA ILE A 145 -10.77 -16.11 1.28
C ILE A 145 -11.07 -16.97 0.04
N ASP A 146 -11.85 -16.42 -0.89
CA ASP A 146 -12.26 -17.07 -2.12
C ASP A 146 -12.44 -16.04 -3.25
N THR A 147 -12.52 -16.52 -4.49
CA THR A 147 -12.59 -15.67 -5.70
C THR A 147 -13.90 -14.89 -5.84
N SER A 148 -14.95 -15.17 -5.05
CA SER A 148 -16.23 -14.44 -5.13
C SER A 148 -16.11 -12.97 -4.74
N THR A 149 -15.04 -12.62 -4.01
CA THR A 149 -14.72 -11.25 -3.57
C THR A 149 -13.54 -10.63 -4.32
N ASP A 150 -13.04 -11.32 -5.35
CA ASP A 150 -12.05 -10.79 -6.30
C ASP A 150 -12.74 -10.21 -7.54
N ARG A 151 -12.16 -9.16 -8.13
CA ARG A 151 -12.64 -8.56 -9.38
C ARG A 151 -11.46 -8.24 -10.29
N TYR A 152 -11.67 -8.57 -11.56
CA TYR A 152 -10.81 -8.22 -12.68
C TYR A 152 -11.51 -7.06 -13.37
N LEU A 153 -11.07 -5.84 -13.04
CA LEU A 153 -11.63 -4.60 -13.55
C LEU A 153 -10.73 -4.09 -14.69
N GLU A 154 -11.24 -3.18 -15.50
CA GLU A 154 -10.42 -2.53 -16.53
C GLU A 154 -9.23 -1.80 -15.87
N ASN A 155 -8.00 -2.21 -16.20
CA ASN A 155 -6.73 -1.70 -15.65
C ASN A 155 -6.49 -1.97 -14.15
N TYR A 156 -7.41 -2.63 -13.45
CA TYR A 156 -7.30 -2.87 -12.02
C TYR A 156 -7.64 -4.31 -11.61
N PHE A 157 -6.84 -4.84 -10.71
CA PHE A 157 -7.19 -6.01 -9.93
C PHE A 157 -7.67 -5.59 -8.54
N ALA A 158 -8.78 -6.16 -8.07
CA ALA A 158 -9.29 -5.95 -6.72
C ALA A 158 -9.48 -7.27 -5.98
N SER A 159 -9.02 -7.33 -4.73
CA SER A 159 -9.27 -8.44 -3.81
C SER A 159 -9.77 -7.90 -2.48
N PHE A 160 -10.88 -8.42 -1.95
CA PHE A 160 -11.50 -7.90 -0.74
C PHE A 160 -11.76 -9.00 0.29
N ASN A 161 -11.46 -8.72 1.55
CA ASN A 161 -11.79 -9.61 2.66
C ASN A 161 -12.85 -8.95 3.56
N PRO A 162 -14.10 -9.47 3.61
CA PRO A 162 -15.14 -8.92 4.47
C PRO A 162 -14.82 -9.06 5.98
N GLY A 163 -14.08 -10.10 6.37
CA GLY A 163 -13.69 -10.36 7.75
C GLY A 163 -12.60 -9.41 8.24
N THR A 164 -11.55 -9.19 7.43
CA THR A 164 -10.49 -8.23 7.77
C THR A 164 -10.81 -6.78 7.39
N ARG A 165 -11.83 -6.54 6.57
CA ARG A 165 -12.16 -5.24 5.96
C ARG A 165 -11.01 -4.67 5.12
N THR A 166 -10.16 -5.55 4.62
CA THR A 166 -8.98 -5.19 3.83
C THR A 166 -9.30 -5.29 2.35
N LEU A 167 -8.85 -4.30 1.61
CA LEU A 167 -8.94 -4.20 0.17
C LEU A 167 -7.53 -4.13 -0.41
N VAL A 168 -7.26 -5.00 -1.38
CA VAL A 168 -6.16 -4.83 -2.33
C VAL A 168 -6.74 -4.19 -3.59
N LEU A 169 -6.13 -3.10 -4.05
CA LEU A 169 -6.31 -2.57 -5.41
C LEU A 169 -4.93 -2.46 -6.05
N LEU A 170 -4.77 -3.11 -7.20
CA LEU A 170 -3.54 -3.08 -7.97
C LEU A 170 -3.84 -2.48 -9.35
N LYS A 171 -3.24 -1.33 -9.66
CA LYS A 171 -3.31 -0.72 -10.99
C LYS A 171 -2.27 -1.40 -11.88
N HIS A 172 -2.73 -2.22 -12.83
CA HIS A 172 -1.86 -3.00 -13.72
C HIS A 172 -1.74 -2.43 -15.14
N ASP A 173 -2.67 -1.57 -15.56
CA ASP A 173 -2.68 -0.90 -16.88
C ASP A 173 -2.63 -1.89 -18.07
N GLU A 174 -3.22 -3.08 -17.90
CA GLU A 174 -3.33 -4.12 -18.95
C GLU A 174 -4.75 -4.20 -19.55
N GLY A 175 -5.62 -3.23 -19.25
CA GLY A 175 -7.02 -3.24 -19.68
C GLY A 175 -7.79 -4.43 -19.13
N LEU A 176 -8.62 -5.07 -19.95
CA LEU A 176 -9.34 -6.29 -19.61
C LEU A 176 -8.53 -7.57 -19.89
N LEU A 177 -7.25 -7.45 -20.25
CA LEU A 177 -6.39 -8.59 -20.62
C LEU A 177 -5.65 -9.20 -19.42
N PHE A 178 -5.94 -8.74 -18.20
CA PHE A 178 -5.30 -9.25 -16.99
C PHE A 178 -5.80 -10.67 -16.67
N GLU A 179 -4.85 -11.60 -16.54
CA GLU A 179 -5.11 -13.04 -16.42
C GLU A 179 -4.77 -13.61 -15.03
N GLY A 180 -4.55 -12.74 -14.04
CA GLY A 180 -4.24 -13.13 -12.64
C GLY A 180 -2.76 -13.03 -12.27
N THR A 181 -1.88 -12.84 -13.26
CA THR A 181 -0.47 -12.46 -13.08
C THR A 181 -0.17 -11.23 -13.93
N LEU A 182 0.78 -10.39 -13.48
CA LEU A 182 1.22 -9.21 -14.23
C LEU A 182 2.26 -9.64 -15.25
N LYS A 183 2.09 -9.22 -16.51
CA LYS A 183 3.05 -9.52 -17.57
C LYS A 183 4.05 -8.38 -17.69
N VAL A 184 5.31 -8.62 -17.37
CA VAL A 184 6.37 -7.60 -17.40
C VAL A 184 7.39 -7.91 -18.47
N ASN A 185 7.59 -6.95 -19.39
CA ASN A 185 8.66 -6.95 -20.38
C ASN A 185 9.12 -5.50 -20.57
N GLY A 186 10.39 -5.20 -20.29
CA GLY A 186 10.87 -3.83 -20.09
C GLY A 186 10.52 -3.30 -18.69
N HIS A 187 10.28 -1.99 -18.59
CA HIS A 187 9.99 -1.31 -17.33
C HIS A 187 8.48 -1.09 -17.15
N LYS A 188 7.93 -1.55 -16.02
CA LYS A 188 6.56 -1.27 -15.58
C LYS A 188 6.55 -0.84 -14.10
N ARG A 189 5.69 0.11 -13.77
CA ARG A 189 5.39 0.54 -12.41
C ARG A 189 3.97 0.17 -12.05
N PHE A 190 3.79 -0.50 -10.93
CA PHE A 190 2.48 -0.84 -10.38
C PHE A 190 2.21 0.00 -9.13
N ILE A 191 0.99 0.50 -9.01
CA ILE A 191 0.50 1.18 -7.81
C ILE A 191 -0.39 0.20 -7.06
N VAL A 192 -0.05 -0.07 -5.80
CA VAL A 192 -0.75 -1.05 -4.97
C VAL A 192 -1.28 -0.38 -3.72
N PHE A 193 -2.59 -0.42 -3.54
CA PHE A 193 -3.25 -0.11 -2.28
C PHE A 193 -3.53 -1.43 -1.55
N ILE A 194 -3.03 -1.61 -0.33
CA ILE A 194 -3.36 -2.74 0.54
C ILE A 194 -3.70 -2.21 1.94
N GLY A 195 -5.00 -2.13 2.25
CA GLY A 195 -5.40 -1.48 3.49
C GLY A 195 -6.89 -1.51 3.76
N PRO A 196 -7.37 -0.77 4.77
CA PRO A 196 -8.79 -0.73 5.09
C PRO A 196 -9.60 -0.18 3.93
N ASN A 197 -10.82 -0.69 3.73
CA ASN A 197 -11.68 -0.29 2.62
C ASN A 197 -12.31 1.12 2.79
N LYS A 198 -11.47 2.15 2.84
CA LYS A 198 -11.84 3.54 3.12
C LYS A 198 -11.80 4.40 1.86
N ARG A 199 -12.98 4.88 1.44
CA ARG A 199 -13.15 5.64 0.18
C ARG A 199 -12.24 6.86 0.04
N THR A 200 -11.97 7.58 1.14
CA THR A 200 -11.09 8.75 1.11
C THR A 200 -9.65 8.39 0.73
N LEU A 201 -9.15 7.24 1.18
CA LEU A 201 -7.81 6.75 0.85
C LEU A 201 -7.73 6.24 -0.59
N ILE A 202 -8.79 5.56 -1.05
CA ILE A 202 -8.92 5.13 -2.45
C ILE A 202 -8.93 6.35 -3.39
N LYS A 203 -9.63 7.44 -3.04
CA LYS A 203 -9.63 8.68 -3.82
C LYS A 203 -8.24 9.33 -3.86
N LYS A 204 -7.47 9.27 -2.77
CA LYS A 204 -6.09 9.77 -2.72
C LYS A 204 -5.15 8.92 -3.58
N ALA A 205 -5.31 7.60 -3.56
CA ALA A 205 -4.48 6.67 -4.34
C ALA A 205 -4.78 6.73 -5.85
N PHE A 206 -6.06 6.79 -6.23
CA PHE A 206 -6.52 6.71 -7.61
C PHE A 206 -7.51 7.83 -7.93
N PRO A 207 -7.08 9.11 -7.94
CA PRO A 207 -7.99 10.24 -8.06
C PRO A 207 -8.79 10.27 -9.36
N GLU A 208 -8.16 9.89 -10.48
CA GLU A 208 -8.74 9.91 -11.82
C GLU A 208 -9.80 8.81 -12.00
N ASP A 209 -9.49 7.60 -11.55
CA ASP A 209 -10.31 6.40 -11.78
C ASP A 209 -11.31 6.12 -10.64
N TYR A 210 -11.29 6.92 -9.56
CA TYR A 210 -12.05 6.67 -8.33
C TYR A 210 -13.55 6.41 -8.56
N ASP A 211 -14.22 7.23 -9.36
CA ASP A 211 -15.68 7.13 -9.51
C ASP A 211 -16.09 5.83 -10.22
N VAL A 212 -15.25 5.37 -11.16
CA VAL A 212 -15.43 4.10 -11.87
C VAL A 212 -15.12 2.93 -10.92
N LEU A 213 -14.00 3.01 -10.18
CA LEU A 213 -13.60 2.01 -9.21
C LEU A 213 -14.68 1.79 -8.14
N ILE A 214 -15.17 2.85 -7.50
CA ILE A 214 -16.17 2.70 -6.43
C ILE A 214 -17.47 2.07 -6.95
N LYS A 215 -17.93 2.42 -8.16
CA LYS A 215 -19.11 1.80 -8.76
C LYS A 215 -18.95 0.29 -8.95
N ALA A 216 -17.74 -0.17 -9.26
CA ALA A 216 -17.43 -1.59 -9.37
C ALA A 216 -17.28 -2.26 -8.00
N LEU A 217 -16.53 -1.65 -7.09
CA LEU A 217 -16.20 -2.20 -5.78
C LEU A 217 -17.43 -2.34 -4.87
N VAL A 218 -18.40 -1.44 -4.98
CA VAL A 218 -19.67 -1.53 -4.23
C VAL A 218 -20.45 -2.82 -4.54
N LYS A 219 -20.21 -3.44 -5.70
CA LYS A 219 -20.84 -4.71 -6.08
C LYS A 219 -20.17 -5.94 -5.44
N ILE A 220 -19.07 -5.76 -4.72
CA ILE A 220 -18.38 -6.85 -4.02
C ILE A 220 -19.18 -7.19 -2.73
N PRO A 221 -19.49 -8.47 -2.47
CA PRO A 221 -20.18 -8.88 -1.25
C PRO A 221 -19.49 -8.36 0.01
N GLY A 222 -20.27 -7.76 0.91
CA GLY A 222 -19.77 -7.21 2.16
C GLY A 222 -18.97 -5.90 2.02
N PHE A 223 -18.73 -5.36 0.82
CA PHE A 223 -18.00 -4.11 0.66
C PHE A 223 -18.73 -2.94 1.34
N ASN A 224 -20.01 -2.78 1.03
CA ASN A 224 -20.89 -1.84 1.73
C ASN A 224 -21.62 -2.51 2.91
N LYS A 225 -21.85 -1.74 3.97
CA LYS A 225 -22.80 -2.08 5.05
C LYS A 225 -24.11 -1.34 4.87
N TRP A 226 -25.16 -1.82 5.53
CA TRP A 226 -26.52 -1.25 5.45
C TRP A 226 -26.59 0.24 5.88
N TYR A 227 -25.68 0.69 6.75
CA TYR A 227 -25.61 2.08 7.22
C TYR A 227 -24.75 3.00 6.35
N ASP A 228 -24.09 2.46 5.32
CA ASP A 228 -23.17 3.22 4.49
C ASP A 228 -23.79 4.46 3.83
N PRO A 229 -25.01 4.42 3.26
CA PRO A 229 -25.61 5.61 2.66
C PRO A 229 -25.74 6.78 3.66
N VAL A 230 -26.08 6.49 4.91
CA VAL A 230 -26.21 7.49 5.98
C VAL A 230 -24.84 8.01 6.42
N PHE A 231 -23.88 7.10 6.62
CA PHE A 231 -22.52 7.46 7.03
C PHE A 231 -21.79 8.28 5.96
N TYR A 232 -21.93 7.92 4.68
CA TYR A 232 -21.32 8.67 3.59
C TYR A 232 -21.97 10.05 3.38
N GLY A 233 -23.27 10.20 3.65
CA GLY A 233 -23.90 11.51 3.70
C GLY A 233 -23.28 12.41 4.78
N LEU A 234 -23.01 11.84 5.96
CA LEU A 234 -22.35 12.55 7.06
C LEU A 234 -20.89 12.91 6.74
N VAL A 235 -20.12 11.98 6.17
CA VAL A 235 -18.72 12.24 5.75
C VAL A 235 -18.69 13.29 4.64
N TRP A 236 -19.62 13.25 3.68
CA TRP A 236 -19.72 14.26 2.65
C TRP A 236 -20.02 15.64 3.24
N PHE A 237 -20.93 15.72 4.22
CA PHE A 237 -21.21 16.95 4.94
C PHE A 237 -19.95 17.49 5.64
N PHE A 238 -19.20 16.65 6.37
CA PHE A 238 -17.96 17.07 7.01
C PHE A 238 -16.86 17.43 6.02
N TRP A 239 -16.74 16.73 4.90
CA TRP A 239 -15.77 17.03 3.85
C TRP A 239 -16.09 18.35 3.14
N TRP A 240 -17.37 18.58 2.80
CA TRP A 240 -17.85 19.86 2.29
C TRP A 240 -17.58 21.00 3.28
N LEU A 241 -17.82 20.75 4.57
CA LEU A 241 -17.54 21.73 5.62
C LEU A 241 -16.04 22.01 5.71
N LYS A 242 -15.19 20.97 5.68
CA LYS A 242 -13.72 21.10 5.66
C LYS A 242 -13.22 21.90 4.46
N ASP A 243 -13.75 21.62 3.27
CA ASP A 243 -13.39 22.32 2.04
C ASP A 243 -13.78 23.81 2.10
N LEU A 244 -14.96 24.09 2.67
CA LEU A 244 -15.42 25.45 2.93
C LEU A 244 -14.57 26.18 3.99
N THR A 245 -14.17 25.49 5.06
CA THR A 245 -13.43 26.08 6.20
C THR A 245 -11.92 26.12 5.99
N LYS A 246 -11.39 25.40 4.99
CA LYS A 246 -9.95 25.26 4.68
C LYS A 246 -9.06 24.85 5.87
N ASN A 247 -9.66 24.20 6.88
CA ASN A 247 -9.02 23.65 8.08
C ASN A 247 -9.41 22.18 8.18
#